data_AF-A0A532UL39-F1
#
_entry.id   AF-A0A532UL39-F1
#
_cell.length_a   1.000
_cell.length_b   1.000
_cell.length_c   1.000
_cell.angle_alpha   90.00
_cell.angle_beta   90.00
_cell.angle_gamma   90.00
#
_symmetry.space_group_name_H-M   'P 1'
#
loop_
_entity.id
_entity.type
_entity.pdbx_description
1 polymer ?
#
loop_
_entity_poly.entity_id
_entity_poly.type
_entity_poly.pdbx_seq_one_letter_code
_entity_poly.pdbx_strand_id
1 'polypeptide(L)'
;MSRRNGFIVSVFLVFNLALSGVLCAQRVIDLDKVWGDMRVLGRNVEDIFGAKLDRGDINGDGYQDIIIGAYCADPKGRNFAGETYVIFGSSSPPSTLDLAFQSADITIYGAAANDYLGHSVA
;
A
#
# COMPACT_ATOMS: atom_id res chain seq x y z
N MET A 1 1.60 7.96 -22.98
CA MET A 1 2.03 7.99 -21.57
C MET A 1 1.66 9.34 -20.99
N SER A 2 0.48 9.45 -20.36
CA SER A 2 -0.04 10.72 -19.82
C SER A 2 0.60 11.00 -18.46
N ARG A 3 1.26 12.15 -18.31
CA ARG A 3 1.82 12.62 -17.04
C ARG A 3 0.65 12.96 -16.11
N ARG A 4 0.49 12.20 -15.01
CA ARG A 4 -0.52 12.49 -13.99
C ARG A 4 -0.08 13.71 -13.20
N ASN A 5 -0.69 14.85 -13.48
CA ASN A 5 -0.53 16.08 -12.71
C ASN A 5 -1.43 15.99 -11.47
N GLY A 6 -0.97 15.28 -10.45
CA GLY A 6 -1.65 15.14 -9.16
C GLY A 6 -0.79 14.33 -8.19
N PHE A 7 -0.80 14.70 -6.90
CA PHE A 7 -0.05 13.98 -5.87
C PHE A 7 -0.59 12.55 -5.73
N ILE A 8 0.15 11.56 -6.23
CA ILE A 8 -0.11 10.15 -5.89
C ILE A 8 0.48 9.91 -4.51
N VAL A 9 -0.39 9.67 -3.52
CA VAL A 9 0.06 9.26 -2.19
C VAL A 9 0.77 7.92 -2.34
N SER A 10 2.02 7.87 -1.89
CA SER A 10 2.88 6.69 -1.98
C SER A 10 3.06 6.10 -0.59
N VAL A 11 2.98 4.77 -0.46
CA VAL A 11 3.36 4.06 0.77
C VAL A 11 4.78 3.53 0.57
N PHE A 12 5.64 3.80 1.56
CA PHE A 12 7.01 3.30 1.58
C PHE A 12 7.14 2.25 2.67
N LEU A 13 7.59 1.05 2.29
CA LEU A 13 7.75 -0.07 3.19
C LEU A 13 9.23 -0.30 3.50
N VAL A 14 9.53 -0.49 4.77
CA VAL A 14 10.89 -0.72 5.26
C VAL A 14 10.88 -2.04 6.02
N PHE A 15 11.51 -3.06 5.46
CA PHE A 15 11.67 -4.32 6.17
C PHE A 15 12.93 -4.23 7.03
N ASN A 16 12.79 -4.52 8.32
CA ASN A 16 13.95 -4.69 9.19
C ASN A 16 14.65 -5.99 8.78
N LEU A 17 15.75 -5.91 8.02
CA LEU A 17 16.74 -6.98 8.07
C LEU A 17 17.40 -6.89 9.44
N ALA A 18 16.93 -7.72 10.37
CA ALA A 18 17.67 -8.02 11.58
C ALA A 18 18.92 -8.83 11.20
N LEU A 19 19.96 -8.14 10.73
CA LEU A 19 21.32 -8.66 10.86
C LEU A 19 21.67 -8.54 12.34
N SER A 20 21.81 -9.69 12.97
CA SER A 20 22.29 -9.88 14.33
C SER A 20 23.51 -9.00 14.60
N GLY A 21 23.35 -7.94 15.40
CA GLY A 21 24.51 -7.25 15.97
C GLY A 21 24.39 -5.77 16.33
N VAL A 22 23.39 -5.02 15.86
CA VAL A 22 23.34 -3.57 16.17
C VAL A 22 22.13 -3.25 17.03
N LEU A 23 22.38 -3.26 18.34
CA LEU A 23 21.52 -2.65 19.35
C LEU A 23 21.39 -1.15 19.08
N CYS A 24 20.16 -0.64 19.13
CA CYS A 24 19.85 0.74 19.45
C CYS A 24 20.44 1.82 18.53
N ALA A 25 19.74 2.10 17.42
CA ALA A 25 19.61 3.47 16.93
C ALA A 25 18.24 3.61 16.25
N GLN A 26 17.50 4.65 16.62
CA GLN A 26 16.32 5.11 15.88
C GLN A 26 16.72 5.25 14.40
N ARG A 27 16.25 4.35 13.54
CA ARG A 27 16.52 4.41 12.10
C ARG A 27 15.54 5.41 11.48
N VAL A 28 15.88 6.69 11.53
CA VAL A 28 15.14 7.74 10.81
C VAL A 28 15.33 7.47 9.32
N ILE A 29 14.23 7.22 8.61
CA ILE A 29 14.24 6.94 7.18
C ILE A 29 13.78 8.21 6.48
N ASP A 30 14.75 8.89 5.87
CA ASP A 30 14.56 10.08 5.04
C ASP A 30 14.23 9.62 3.61
N LEU A 31 12.96 9.78 3.22
CA LEU A 31 12.45 9.32 1.93
C LEU A 31 12.99 10.12 0.73
N ASP A 32 13.68 11.24 0.97
CA ASP A 32 14.43 11.99 -0.06
C ASP A 32 15.80 11.36 -0.37
N LYS A 33 16.26 10.41 0.46
CA LYS A 33 17.61 9.81 0.38
C LYS A 33 17.62 8.30 0.28
N VAL A 34 16.59 7.62 0.79
CA VAL A 34 16.48 6.16 0.73
C VAL A 34 15.01 5.81 0.50
N TRP A 35 14.70 5.23 -0.66
CA TRP A 35 13.43 4.55 -0.84
C TRP A 35 13.53 3.23 -0.06
N GLY A 36 12.55 2.90 0.77
CA GLY A 36 12.49 1.58 1.39
C GLY A 36 12.53 0.44 0.36
N ASP A 37 12.51 -0.81 0.82
CA ASP A 37 12.68 -1.98 -0.07
C ASP A 37 11.58 -2.09 -1.14
N MET A 38 10.41 -1.46 -0.93
CA MET A 38 9.30 -1.41 -1.87
C MET A 38 8.51 -0.10 -1.78
N ARG A 39 8.13 0.45 -2.94
CA ARG A 39 7.20 1.58 -3.08
C ARG A 39 5.88 1.13 -3.69
N VAL A 40 4.76 1.51 -3.10
CA VAL A 40 3.42 1.25 -3.66
C VAL A 40 2.72 2.56 -4.02
N LEU A 41 2.28 2.66 -5.26
CA LEU A 41 1.53 3.81 -5.80
C LEU A 41 0.04 3.47 -5.90
N GLY A 42 -0.80 4.36 -5.39
CA GLY A 42 -2.26 4.24 -5.48
C GLY A 42 -2.80 4.29 -6.90
N ARG A 43 -3.94 3.64 -7.13
CA ARG A 43 -4.56 3.48 -8.45
C ARG A 43 -4.96 4.80 -9.09
N ASN A 44 -5.68 5.67 -8.38
CA ASN A 44 -6.02 7.01 -8.84
C ASN A 44 -5.56 8.09 -7.86
N VAL A 45 -5.56 9.33 -8.34
CA VAL A 45 -5.35 10.52 -7.50
C VAL A 45 -6.62 10.72 -6.67
N GLU A 46 -6.48 11.26 -5.45
CA GLU A 46 -7.61 11.62 -4.55
C GLU A 46 -8.33 10.44 -3.86
N ASP A 47 -8.05 9.19 -4.22
CA ASP A 47 -8.63 8.00 -3.56
C ASP A 47 -8.21 7.84 -2.08
N ILE A 48 -7.36 8.75 -1.58
CA ILE A 48 -6.75 8.75 -0.24
C ILE A 48 -6.12 7.39 0.09
N PHE A 49 -5.42 6.84 -0.90
CA PHE A 49 -4.62 5.62 -0.79
C PHE A 49 -3.54 5.75 0.28
N GLY A 50 -3.37 4.73 1.11
CA GLY A 50 -2.29 4.69 2.10
C GLY A 50 -2.55 5.47 3.38
N ALA A 51 -3.74 6.06 3.56
CA ALA A 51 -4.11 6.72 4.82
C ALA A 51 -4.41 5.75 5.97
N LYS A 52 -4.61 4.47 5.66
CA LYS A 52 -4.76 3.35 6.60
C LYS A 52 -4.00 2.15 6.06
N LEU A 53 -3.27 1.50 6.96
CA LEU A 53 -2.33 0.42 6.66
C LEU A 53 -2.38 -0.59 7.80
N ASP A 54 -2.38 -1.87 7.45
CA ASP A 54 -2.15 -2.98 8.36
C ASP A 54 -1.20 -4.00 7.72
N ARG A 55 -0.66 -4.94 8.51
CA ARG A 55 0.30 -5.94 8.06
C ARG A 55 0.15 -7.26 8.79
N GLY A 56 0.41 -8.36 8.09
CA GLY A 56 0.39 -9.70 8.65
C GLY A 56 0.83 -10.71 7.59
N ASP A 57 1.18 -11.92 8.00
CA ASP A 57 1.32 -13.05 7.07
C ASP A 57 -0.08 -13.62 6.82
N ILE A 58 -0.75 -13.13 5.77
CA ILE A 58 -2.15 -13.44 5.43
C ILE A 58 -2.22 -14.72 4.62
N ASN A 59 -1.21 -14.98 3.79
CA ASN A 59 -1.16 -16.16 2.92
C ASN A 59 -0.41 -17.36 3.52
N GLY A 60 0.27 -17.19 4.66
CA GLY A 60 0.96 -18.24 5.41
C GLY A 60 2.33 -18.63 4.84
N ASP A 61 2.97 -17.74 4.08
CA ASP A 61 4.25 -18.02 3.41
C ASP A 61 5.49 -17.60 4.24
N GLY A 62 5.27 -17.01 5.42
CA GLY A 62 6.31 -16.55 6.33
C GLY A 62 6.86 -15.15 6.03
N TYR A 63 6.35 -14.46 5.00
CA TYR A 63 6.63 -13.05 4.73
C TYR A 63 5.49 -12.16 5.23
N GLN A 64 5.81 -10.91 5.56
CA GLN A 64 4.80 -9.95 5.99
C GLN A 64 4.11 -9.34 4.77
N ASP A 65 2.81 -9.55 4.67
CA ASP A 65 1.93 -8.93 3.69
C ASP A 65 1.45 -7.55 4.18
N ILE A 66 0.98 -6.74 3.25
CA ILE A 66 0.47 -5.39 3.55
C ILE A 66 -0.96 -5.25 3.06
N ILE A 67 -1.80 -4.67 3.91
CA ILE A 67 -3.16 -4.25 3.59
C ILE A 67 -3.19 -2.72 3.50
N ILE A 68 -3.68 -2.18 2.38
CA ILE A 68 -3.73 -0.75 2.11
C ILE A 68 -5.15 -0.32 1.77
N GLY A 69 -5.67 0.65 2.53
CA GLY A 69 -6.97 1.27 2.25
C GLY A 69 -6.88 2.45 1.28
N ALA A 70 -7.88 2.58 0.41
CA ALA A 70 -8.15 3.74 -0.45
C ALA A 70 -9.64 4.08 -0.34
N TYR A 71 -10.01 4.71 0.77
CA TYR A 71 -11.41 4.78 1.19
C TYR A 71 -12.26 5.79 0.40
N CYS A 72 -11.64 6.69 -0.37
CA CYS A 72 -12.35 7.58 -1.29
C CYS A 72 -12.44 7.06 -2.71
N ALA A 73 -11.93 5.85 -2.98
CA ALA A 73 -12.00 5.25 -4.30
C ALA A 73 -13.43 4.94 -4.73
N ASP A 74 -13.62 4.95 -6.06
CA ASP A 74 -14.92 4.74 -6.71
C ASP A 74 -14.97 3.41 -7.51
N PRO A 75 -14.77 2.25 -6.87
CA PRO A 75 -14.71 0.98 -7.57
C PRO A 75 -16.01 0.72 -8.33
N LYS A 76 -15.87 0.29 -9.59
CA LYS A 76 -17.00 -0.02 -10.48
C LYS A 76 -18.00 1.15 -10.62
N GLY A 77 -17.54 2.40 -10.44
CA GLY A 77 -18.37 3.61 -10.55
C GLY A 77 -19.27 3.86 -9.33
N ARG A 78 -18.96 3.26 -8.18
CA ARG A 78 -19.70 3.47 -6.92
C ARG A 78 -18.99 4.54 -6.10
N ASN A 79 -19.55 5.75 -6.09
CA ASN A 79 -18.94 6.88 -5.41
C ASN A 79 -18.63 6.57 -3.94
N PHE A 80 -17.37 6.77 -3.54
CA PHE A 80 -16.87 6.57 -2.18
C PHE A 80 -17.17 5.18 -1.60
N ALA A 81 -17.29 4.16 -2.44
CA ALA A 81 -17.42 2.79 -1.94
C ALA A 81 -16.12 2.31 -1.27
N GLY A 82 -14.98 2.85 -1.71
CA GLY A 82 -13.66 2.54 -1.17
C GLY A 82 -13.09 1.21 -1.68
N GLU A 83 -11.76 1.12 -1.68
CA GLU A 83 -11.01 -0.07 -2.07
C GLU A 83 -10.03 -0.47 -0.98
N THR A 84 -9.76 -1.76 -0.86
CA THR A 84 -8.68 -2.30 -0.02
C THR A 84 -7.82 -3.24 -0.84
N TYR A 85 -6.51 -3.07 -0.73
CA TYR A 85 -5.52 -3.82 -1.49
C TYR A 85 -4.71 -4.69 -0.53
N VAL A 86 -4.49 -5.95 -0.88
CA VAL A 86 -3.52 -6.82 -0.19
C VAL A 86 -2.37 -7.09 -1.15
N ILE A 87 -1.16 -6.87 -0.66
CA ILE A 87 0.09 -7.10 -1.38
C ILE A 87 0.88 -8.11 -0.58
N PHE A 88 1.16 -9.26 -1.18
CA PHE A 88 1.90 -10.31 -0.51
C PHE A 88 3.38 -9.95 -0.41
N GLY A 89 3.95 -10.27 0.75
CA GLY A 89 5.38 -10.24 0.98
C GLY A 89 6.08 -11.28 0.12
N SER A 90 7.38 -11.11 -0.10
CA SER A 90 8.21 -12.15 -0.68
C SER A 90 9.69 -11.91 -0.35
N SER A 91 10.54 -12.89 -0.67
CA SER A 91 12.00 -12.74 -0.57
C SER A 91 12.60 -11.73 -1.56
N SER A 92 11.86 -11.35 -2.60
CA SER A 92 12.31 -10.44 -3.65
C SER A 92 11.14 -9.57 -4.12
N PRO A 93 10.64 -8.66 -3.28
CA PRO A 93 9.54 -7.78 -3.66
C PRO A 93 9.99 -6.83 -4.78
N PRO A 94 9.07 -6.38 -5.63
CA PRO A 94 9.39 -5.37 -6.63
C PRO A 94 9.76 -4.05 -5.95
N SER A 95 10.73 -3.33 -6.49
CA SER A 95 11.11 -2.01 -5.97
C SER A 95 9.98 -0.98 -6.10
N THR A 96 9.08 -1.15 -7.07
CA THR A 96 7.88 -0.33 -7.23
C THR A 96 6.71 -1.13 -7.78
N LEU A 97 5.57 -1.05 -7.10
CA LEU A 97 4.27 -1.53 -7.56
C LEU A 97 3.36 -0.34 -7.81
N ASP A 98 2.91 -0.17 -9.05
CA ASP A 98 1.97 0.89 -9.43
C ASP A 98 0.60 0.29 -9.74
N LEU A 99 -0.35 0.45 -8.81
CA LEU A 99 -1.69 -0.13 -8.89
C LEU A 99 -2.55 0.44 -10.02
N ALA A 100 -2.05 1.47 -10.69
CA ALA A 100 -2.70 2.04 -11.85
C ALA A 100 -2.36 1.32 -13.16
N PHE A 101 -1.26 0.58 -13.18
CA PHE A 101 -0.81 -0.21 -14.34
C PHE A 101 -0.63 -1.69 -14.01
N GLN A 102 -0.57 -2.03 -12.73
CA GLN A 102 -0.40 -3.37 -12.19
C GLN A 102 -1.56 -3.69 -11.25
N SER A 103 -1.78 -4.97 -10.96
CA SER A 103 -2.78 -5.39 -9.97
C SER A 103 -2.09 -5.73 -8.65
N ALA A 104 -2.79 -5.50 -7.53
CA ALA A 104 -2.42 -6.11 -6.25
C ALA A 104 -2.77 -7.61 -6.29
N ASP A 105 -2.23 -8.39 -5.35
CA ASP A 105 -2.55 -9.82 -5.22
C ASP A 105 -4.02 -10.04 -4.87
N ILE A 106 -4.55 -9.20 -3.97
CA ILE A 106 -5.99 -9.13 -3.69
C ILE A 106 -6.47 -7.69 -3.78
N THR A 107 -7.60 -7.48 -4.44
CA THR A 107 -8.33 -6.21 -4.43
C THR A 107 -9.75 -6.44 -3.96
N ILE A 108 -10.17 -5.70 -2.94
CA ILE A 108 -11.50 -5.76 -2.34
C ILE A 108 -12.21 -4.44 -2.63
N TYR A 109 -13.42 -4.54 -3.18
CA TYR A 109 -14.25 -3.39 -3.52
C TYR A 109 -15.38 -3.21 -2.53
N GLY A 110 -15.63 -1.96 -2.12
CA GLY A 110 -16.84 -1.61 -1.38
C GLY A 110 -18.09 -1.99 -2.16
N ALA A 111 -19.12 -2.44 -1.43
CA ALA A 111 -20.30 -3.03 -2.03
C ALA A 111 -21.26 -1.95 -2.58
N ALA A 112 -21.37 -0.83 -1.89
CA ALA A 112 -22.26 0.27 -2.21
C ALA A 112 -21.57 1.63 -2.07
N ALA A 113 -22.20 2.66 -2.65
CA ALA A 113 -21.72 4.03 -2.54
C ALA A 113 -21.74 4.51 -1.08
N ASN A 114 -20.70 5.25 -0.68
CA ASN A 114 -20.47 5.73 0.68
C ASN A 114 -20.22 4.65 1.76
N ASP A 115 -19.85 3.43 1.36
CA ASP A 115 -19.39 2.41 2.31
C ASP A 115 -18.02 2.79 2.93
N TYR A 116 -17.21 3.59 2.22
CA TYR A 116 -15.85 3.98 2.61
C TYR A 116 -14.99 2.79 3.04
N LEU A 117 -15.08 1.66 2.33
CA LEU A 117 -14.26 0.48 2.60
C LEU A 117 -12.78 0.87 2.62
N GLY A 118 -12.05 0.41 3.63
CA GLY A 118 -10.65 0.80 3.82
C GLY A 118 -10.45 1.95 4.82
N HIS A 119 -11.51 2.62 5.28
CA HIS A 119 -11.39 3.77 6.20
C HIS A 119 -10.96 3.38 7.62
N SER A 120 -11.19 2.13 8.03
CA SER A 120 -10.85 1.62 9.37
C SER A 120 -9.93 0.40 9.36
N VAL A 121 -9.14 0.20 8.30
CA VAL A 121 -8.08 -0.82 8.32
C VAL A 121 -7.11 -0.46 9.45
N ALA A 122 -7.02 -1.30 10.47
CA ALA A 122 -6.27 -1.08 11.72
C ALA A 122 -5.72 -2.40 12.25
#